data_AF-A0A1V5NCS2-F1
#
_entry.id   AF-A0A1V5NCS2-F1
#
_cell.length_a   1.000
_cell.length_b   1.000
_cell.length_c   1.000
_cell.angle_alpha   90.00
_cell.angle_beta   90.00
_cell.angle_gamma   90.00
#
_symmetry.space_group_name_H-M   'P 1'
#
loop_
_entity.id
_entity.type
_entity.pdbx_description
1 polymer ?
#
loop_
_entity_poly.entity_id
_entity_poly.type
_entity_poly.pdbx_seq_one_letter_code
_entity_poly.pdbx_strand_id
1 'polypeptide(L)'
;MQPNNFAELVDMFLGFISLLVPFVFSLALVFIVWKVIDAWVINAGDVDKVKEGKSYAIWGVVVLVVMSSVWAIVRLLRSSIFG
;
A
#
# COMPACT_ATOMS: atom_id res chain seq x y z
N MET A 1 -15.33 -21.48 6.94
CA MET A 1 -15.89 -21.76 8.27
C MET A 1 -16.82 -20.60 8.60
N GLN A 2 -18.05 -20.86 9.04
CA GLN A 2 -18.95 -19.78 9.46
C GLN A 2 -18.47 -19.27 10.83
N PRO A 3 -18.30 -17.95 11.02
CA PRO A 3 -17.83 -17.40 12.27
C PRO A 3 -18.93 -17.49 13.33
N ASN A 4 -18.59 -18.03 14.50
CA ASN A 4 -19.52 -18.32 15.59
C ASN A 4 -19.59 -17.18 16.62
N ASN A 5 -18.71 -16.18 16.51
CA ASN A 5 -18.64 -15.02 17.40
C ASN A 5 -18.05 -13.80 16.68
N PHE A 6 -18.13 -12.63 17.34
CA PHE A 6 -17.63 -11.37 16.80
C PHE A 6 -16.12 -11.37 16.56
N ALA A 7 -15.34 -12.08 17.40
CA ALA A 7 -13.90 -12.18 17.24
C ALA A 7 -13.52 -12.94 15.95
N GLU A 8 -14.19 -14.06 15.65
CA GLU A 8 -14.00 -14.82 14.41
C GLU A 8 -14.41 -14.03 13.16
N LEU A 9 -15.48 -13.22 13.25
CA LEU A 9 -15.85 -12.29 12.18
C LEU A 9 -14.71 -11.30 11.90
N VAL A 10 -14.18 -10.68 12.96
CA VAL A 10 -13.09 -9.70 12.86
C VAL A 10 -11.80 -10.34 12.33
N ASP A 11 -11.41 -11.53 12.80
CA ASP A 11 -10.20 -12.23 12.31
C ASP A 11 -10.31 -12.57 10.82
N MET A 12 -11.51 -12.96 10.36
CA MET A 12 -11.76 -13.21 8.94
C MET A 12 -11.51 -11.95 8.08
N PHE A 13 -12.06 -10.80 8.49
CA PHE A 13 -11.82 -9.53 7.79
C PHE A 13 -10.34 -9.09 7.86
N LEU A 14 -9.71 -9.23 9.03
CA LEU A 14 -8.28 -8.92 9.20
C LEU A 14 -7.41 -9.83 8.34
N GLY A 15 -7.77 -11.10 8.18
CA GLY A 15 -7.13 -12.04 7.26
C GLY A 15 -7.17 -11.55 5.82
N PHE A 16 -8.33 -11.12 5.32
CA PHE A 16 -8.45 -10.53 3.98
C PHE A 16 -7.59 -9.27 3.82
N ILE A 17 -7.63 -8.35 4.78
CA ILE A 17 -6.83 -7.11 4.75
C ILE A 17 -5.33 -7.45 4.75
N SER A 18 -4.90 -8.44 5.56
CA SER A 18 -3.50 -8.84 5.66
C SER A 18 -2.92 -9.40 4.35
N LEU A 19 -3.77 -9.96 3.48
CA LEU A 19 -3.40 -10.42 2.15
C LEU A 19 -3.51 -9.30 1.10
N LEU A 20 -4.53 -8.47 1.20
CA LEU A 20 -4.83 -7.42 0.22
C LEU A 20 -3.82 -6.27 0.28
N VAL A 21 -3.38 -5.90 1.48
CA VAL A 21 -2.37 -4.83 1.69
C VAL A 21 -1.05 -5.12 0.94
N PRO A 22 -0.36 -6.25 1.16
CA PRO A 22 0.88 -6.55 0.42
C PRO A 22 0.65 -6.72 -1.09
N PHE A 23 -0.54 -7.16 -1.51
CA PHE A 23 -0.90 -7.23 -2.93
C PHE A 23 -1.03 -5.84 -3.57
N VAL A 24 -1.73 -4.90 -2.93
CA VAL A 24 -1.83 -3.52 -3.41
C VAL A 24 -0.47 -2.82 -3.34
N PHE A 25 0.33 -3.12 -2.32
CA PHE A 25 1.68 -2.58 -2.17
C PHE A 25 2.60 -2.98 -3.34
N SER A 26 2.57 -4.24 -3.76
CA SER A 26 3.40 -4.70 -4.89
C SER A 26 3.00 -4.01 -6.19
N LEU A 27 1.69 -3.86 -6.45
CA LEU A 27 1.18 -3.11 -7.60
C LEU A 27 1.57 -1.64 -7.57
N ALA A 28 1.45 -1.00 -6.40
CA ALA A 28 1.84 0.40 -6.22
C ALA A 28 3.33 0.60 -6.48
N LEU A 29 4.20 -0.29 -5.98
CA LEU A 29 5.64 -0.24 -6.23
C LEU A 29 5.97 -0.36 -7.72
N VAL A 30 5.36 -1.33 -8.42
CA VAL A 30 5.56 -1.51 -9.86
C VAL A 30 5.13 -0.25 -10.61
N PHE A 31 3.99 0.34 -10.25
CA PHE A 31 3.50 1.57 -10.86
C PHE A 31 4.44 2.76 -10.62
N ILE A 32 4.92 2.95 -9.38
CA ILE A 32 5.86 4.04 -9.03
C ILE A 32 7.16 3.90 -9.81
N VAL A 33 7.74 2.70 -9.83
CA VAL A 33 8.98 2.42 -10.57
C VAL A 33 8.78 2.69 -12.06
N TRP A 34 7.67 2.22 -12.64
CA TRP A 34 7.36 2.48 -14.05
C TRP A 34 7.24 3.97 -14.35
N LYS A 35 6.53 4.73 -13.52
CA LYS A 35 6.37 6.19 -13.69
C LYS A 35 7.68 6.96 -13.56
N VAL A 36 8.56 6.53 -12.66
CA VAL A 36 9.90 7.12 -12.52
C VAL A 36 10.75 6.86 -13.77
N ILE A 37 10.74 5.62 -14.29
CA ILE A 37 11.46 5.27 -15.53
C ILE A 37 10.90 6.05 -16.72
N ASP A 38 9.58 6.12 -16.86
CA ASP A 38 8.91 6.88 -17.93
C ASP A 38 9.28 8.37 -17.90
N ALA A 39 9.30 8.98 -16.71
CA ALA A 39 9.58 10.40 -16.55
C ALA A 39 11.07 10.77 -16.70
N TRP A 40 12.00 9.93 -16.23
CA TRP A 40 13.43 10.29 -16.13
C TRP A 40 14.35 9.50 -17.06
N VAL A 41 13.88 8.40 -17.66
CA VAL A 41 14.67 7.61 -18.62
C VAL A 41 14.10 7.78 -20.03
N ILE A 42 12.79 7.55 -20.20
CA ILE A 42 12.16 7.60 -21.53
C ILE A 42 11.95 9.05 -21.98
N ASN A 43 11.38 9.89 -21.12
CA ASN A 43 11.03 11.28 -21.43
C ASN A 43 11.97 12.30 -20.76
N ALA A 44 13.24 11.94 -20.53
CA ALA A 44 14.19 12.76 -19.77
C ALA A 44 14.41 14.18 -20.34
N GLY A 45 14.16 14.38 -21.64
CA GLY A 45 14.28 15.68 -22.31
C GLY A 45 13.05 16.58 -22.19
N ASP A 46 11.93 16.06 -21.67
CA ASP A 46 10.69 16.81 -21.50
C ASP A 46 10.57 17.31 -20.05
N VAL A 47 10.71 18.63 -19.88
CA VAL A 47 10.70 19.30 -18.57
C VAL A 47 9.39 19.07 -17.81
N ASP A 48 8.26 18.97 -18.52
CA ASP A 48 6.96 18.74 -17.91
C ASP A 48 6.84 17.30 -17.42
N LYS A 49 7.33 16.33 -18.19
CA LYS A 49 7.36 14.91 -17.78
C LYS A 49 8.28 14.67 -16.59
N VAL A 50 9.44 15.32 -16.56
CA VAL A 50 10.37 15.25 -15.42
C VAL A 50 9.71 15.82 -14.15
N LYS A 51 8.95 16.91 -14.27
CA LYS A 51 8.19 17.51 -13.17
C LYS A 51 7.05 16.60 -12.69
N GLU A 52 6.34 15.96 -13.61
CA GLU A 52 5.32 14.94 -13.32
C GLU A 52 5.93 13.76 -12.53
N GLY A 53 7.10 13.27 -12.94
CA GLY A 53 7.87 12.22 -12.25
C GLY A 53 8.19 12.54 -10.79
N LYS A 54 8.55 13.80 -10.50
CA LYS A 54 8.76 14.26 -9.11
C LYS A 54 7.49 14.16 -8.27
N SER A 55 6.34 14.51 -8.85
CA SER A 55 5.05 14.38 -8.17
C SER A 55 4.74 12.91 -7.86
N TYR A 56 4.93 12.00 -8.82
CA TYR A 56 4.74 10.56 -8.60
C TYR A 56 5.68 10.00 -7.52
N ALA A 57 6.92 10.47 -7.44
CA ALA A 57 7.86 10.06 -6.39
C ALA A 57 7.36 10.46 -4.98
N ILE A 58 6.86 11.70 -4.83
CA ILE A 58 6.30 12.19 -3.56
C ILE A 58 5.07 11.38 -3.18
N TRP A 59 4.12 11.19 -4.11
CA TRP A 59 2.94 10.36 -3.90
C TRP A 59 3.30 8.91 -3.57
N GLY A 60 4.36 8.39 -4.17
CA GLY A 60 4.91 7.07 -3.84
C GLY A 60 5.28 6.98 -2.37
N VAL A 61 6.03 7.94 -1.84
CA VAL A 61 6.38 7.99 -0.41
C VAL A 61 5.15 8.08 0.48
N VAL A 62 4.15 8.91 0.11
CA VAL A 62 2.90 9.03 0.87
C VAL A 62 2.17 7.68 0.95
N VAL A 63 2.06 6.96 -0.17
CA VAL A 63 1.45 5.63 -0.21
C VAL A 63 2.22 4.65 0.68
N LEU A 64 3.56 4.65 0.64
CA LEU A 64 4.38 3.78 1.48
C LEU A 64 4.12 4.02 2.98
N VAL A 65 4.01 5.28 3.40
CA VAL A 65 3.73 5.67 4.79
C VAL A 65 2.33 5.21 5.22
N VAL A 66 1.32 5.45 4.38
CA VAL A 66 -0.06 5.01 4.66
C VAL A 66 -0.16 3.49 4.74
N MET A 67 0.50 2.75 3.83
CA MET A 67 0.48 1.29 3.86
C MET A 67 1.17 0.73 5.11
N SER A 68 2.27 1.35 5.54
CA SER A 68 2.96 1.00 6.79
C SER A 68 2.07 1.22 8.02
N SER A 69 1.30 2.32 8.05
CA SER A 69 0.39 2.60 9.17
C SER A 69 -0.76 1.60 9.25
N VAL A 70 -1.31 1.14 8.12
CA VAL A 70 -2.35 0.10 8.09
C VAL A 70 -1.84 -1.20 8.73
N TRP A 71 -0.61 -1.63 8.45
CA TRP A 71 -0.05 -2.85 9.06
C TRP A 71 0.13 -2.73 10.57
N ALA A 72 0.54 -1.56 11.05
CA ALA A 72 0.62 -1.26 12.49
C ALA A 72 -0.77 -1.34 13.15
N ILE A 73 -1.79 -0.72 12.54
CA ILE A 73 -3.16 -0.74 13.04
C ILE A 73 -3.72 -2.17 13.07
N VAL A 74 -3.53 -2.95 12.00
CA VAL A 74 -3.98 -4.35 11.93
C VAL A 74 -3.37 -5.17 13.07
N ARG A 75 -2.07 -4.99 13.34
CA ARG A 75 -1.40 -5.68 14.46
C ARG A 75 -1.95 -5.27 15.82
N LEU A 76 -2.15 -3.97 16.04
CA LEU A 76 -2.73 -3.46 17.28
C LEU A 76 -4.14 -3.98 17.49
N LEU A 77 -4.99 -3.93 16.47
CA LEU A 77 -6.36 -4.41 16.55
C LEU A 77 -6.41 -5.92 16.85
N ARG A 78 -5.51 -6.70 16.23
CA ARG A 78 -5.39 -8.13 16.54
C ARG A 78 -4.96 -8.37 17.99
N SER A 79 -3.96 -7.62 18.47
CA SER A 79 -3.50 -7.72 19.86
C SER A 79 -4.57 -7.32 20.87
N SER A 80 -5.42 -6.34 20.58
CA SER A 80 -6.45 -5.86 21.51
C SER A 80 -7.69 -6.76 21.58
N ILE A 81 -7.96 -7.55 20.54
CA ILE A 81 -9.16 -8.40 20.44
C ILE A 81 -8.84 -9.87 20.79
N PHE A 82 -7.63 -10.35 20.49
CA PHE A 82 -7.21 -11.75 20.70
C PHE A 82 -6.13 -11.93 21.77
N GLY A 83 -5.60 -10.84 22.33
CA GLY A 83 -4.75 -10.85 23.53
C GLY A 83 -5.59 -10.68 24.79
#